data_AF-A0A963MXP0-F1
#
_entry.id   AF-A0A963MXP0-F1
#
_cell.length_a   1.000
_cell.length_b   1.000
_cell.length_c   1.000
_cell.angle_alpha   90.00
_cell.angle_beta   90.00
_cell.angle_gamma   90.00
#
_symmetry.space_group_name_H-M   'P 1'
#
loop_
_entity.id
_entity.type
_entity.pdbx_description
1 polymer ?
#
loop_
_entity_poly.entity_id
_entity_poly.type
_entity_poly.pdbx_seq_one_letter_code
_entity_poly.pdbx_strand_id
1 'polypeptide(L)'
;MSATASERVATRILGLDPGLRVTGFGVIDHLGSQLRYVASGCIRTRDGESLPQRLGTLLDGVREVVATYAPDQAVVEIVFVNVNPKSTLLLGQARGAVICGAVSCQLPVAEYTALQVKQAVVGYGKAHKSQVQHMVQRLLSLPEAPGTDAADALACAICHAHGGQGLGSFQPASARRRGGRLLAR
;
A
#
# COMPACT_ATOMS: atom_id res chain seq x y z
N MET A 1 -2.18 11.45 42.68
CA MET A 1 -1.11 11.05 41.74
C MET A 1 -1.79 10.59 40.46
N SER A 2 -1.89 11.50 39.48
CA SER A 2 -2.58 11.25 38.21
C SER A 2 -1.64 10.48 37.29
N ALA A 3 -2.04 9.30 36.84
CA ALA A 3 -1.30 8.53 35.85
C ALA A 3 -1.30 9.30 34.52
N THR A 4 -0.12 9.60 34.01
CA THR A 4 0.09 10.17 32.68
C THR A 4 -0.53 9.26 31.64
N ALA A 5 -1.58 9.73 30.95
CA ALA A 5 -2.11 9.07 29.78
C ALA A 5 -0.98 8.94 28.75
N SER A 6 -0.60 7.70 28.41
CA SER A 6 0.29 7.43 27.30
C SER A 6 -0.35 8.00 26.03
N GLU A 7 0.23 9.06 25.48
CA GLU A 7 -0.13 9.59 24.17
C GLU A 7 0.06 8.47 23.16
N ARG A 8 -1.05 7.85 22.75
CA ARG A 8 -0.99 6.88 21.65
C ARG A 8 -0.65 7.67 20.39
N VAL A 9 0.56 7.46 19.88
CA VAL A 9 0.98 8.01 18.59
C VAL A 9 0.28 7.22 17.49
N ALA A 10 -0.38 7.92 16.57
CA ALA A 10 -1.03 7.30 15.43
C ALA A 10 0.05 6.79 14.45
N THR A 11 -0.10 5.56 13.94
CA THR A 11 0.76 5.02 12.88
C THR A 11 0.21 5.45 11.53
N ARG A 12 1.02 6.12 10.71
CA ARG A 12 0.66 6.52 9.35
C ARG A 12 1.03 5.44 8.35
N ILE A 13 0.04 4.98 7.59
CA ILE A 13 0.16 3.85 6.66
C ILE A 13 -0.10 4.35 5.23
N LEU A 14 0.83 4.07 4.33
CA LEU A 14 0.72 4.32 2.89
C LEU A 14 0.35 3.04 2.15
N GLY A 15 -0.85 2.96 1.59
CA GLY A 15 -1.24 1.94 0.63
C GLY A 15 -0.88 2.32 -0.81
N LEU A 16 -0.40 1.34 -1.57
CA LEU A 16 0.04 1.48 -2.96
C LEU A 16 -0.61 0.39 -3.83
N ASP A 17 -1.26 0.81 -4.91
CA ASP A 17 -1.85 -0.05 -5.94
C ASP A 17 -1.08 0.13 -7.26
N PRO A 18 -0.08 -0.72 -7.56
CA PRO A 18 0.82 -0.51 -8.68
C PRO A 18 0.16 -0.72 -10.03
N GLY A 19 0.38 0.21 -10.95
CA GLY A 19 0.07 0.05 -12.36
C GLY A 19 1.04 0.84 -13.23
N LEU A 20 1.34 0.30 -14.42
CA LEU A 20 2.37 0.89 -15.29
C LEU A 20 2.00 2.30 -15.80
N ARG A 21 0.71 2.53 -16.07
CA ARG A 21 0.21 3.85 -16.52
C ARG A 21 -0.23 4.72 -15.34
N VAL A 22 -0.83 4.09 -14.35
CA VAL A 22 -1.41 4.75 -13.18
C VAL A 22 -1.12 3.86 -11.98
N THR A 23 -0.47 4.40 -10.96
CA THR A 23 -0.33 3.77 -9.64
C THR A 23 -1.17 4.55 -8.64
N GLY A 24 -2.13 3.90 -7.99
CA GLY A 24 -2.94 4.50 -6.93
C GLY A 24 -2.16 4.58 -5.62
N PHE A 25 -2.42 5.63 -4.83
CA PHE A 25 -1.94 5.71 -3.44
C PHE A 25 -3.05 6.18 -2.49
N GLY A 26 -2.97 5.72 -1.25
CA GLY A 26 -3.85 6.13 -0.16
C GLY A 26 -3.08 6.19 1.15
N VAL A 27 -3.29 7.24 1.94
CA VAL A 27 -2.64 7.47 3.23
C VAL A 27 -3.71 7.55 4.32
N ILE A 28 -3.52 6.77 5.37
CA ILE A 28 -4.38 6.77 6.55
C ILE A 28 -3.56 6.85 7.83
N ASP A 29 -4.14 7.44 8.87
CA ASP A 29 -3.64 7.35 10.23
C ASP A 29 -4.42 6.27 10.98
N HIS A 30 -3.71 5.42 11.72
CA HIS A 30 -4.27 4.34 12.53
C HIS A 30 -3.95 4.58 14.01
N LEU A 31 -4.99 4.73 14.83
CA LEU A 31 -4.89 5.02 16.26
C LEU A 31 -5.82 4.13 17.08
N GLY A 32 -5.28 3.08 17.70
CA GLY A 32 -6.14 2.08 18.35
C GLY A 32 -7.10 1.49 17.32
N SER A 33 -8.41 1.47 17.57
CA SER A 33 -9.40 0.99 16.58
C SER A 33 -9.83 2.04 15.55
N GLN A 34 -9.31 3.27 15.63
CA GLN A 34 -9.74 4.36 14.75
C GLN A 34 -8.85 4.45 13.51
N LEU A 35 -9.50 4.66 12.37
CA LEU A 35 -8.87 4.95 11.09
C LEU A 35 -9.26 6.36 10.66
N ARG A 36 -8.29 7.14 10.18
CA ARG A 36 -8.52 8.49 9.67
C ARG A 36 -7.90 8.63 8.29
N TYR A 37 -8.69 9.10 7.34
CA TYR A 37 -8.18 9.48 6.02
C TYR A 37 -7.22 10.67 6.12
N VAL A 38 -6.09 10.57 5.41
CA VAL A 38 -5.11 11.66 5.27
C VAL A 38 -5.12 12.18 3.84
N ALA A 39 -4.85 11.31 2.87
CA ALA A 39 -4.78 11.68 1.46
C ALA A 39 -4.97 10.46 0.54
N SER A 40 -5.26 10.70 -0.73
CA SER A 40 -5.24 9.69 -1.77
C SER A 40 -5.06 10.36 -3.13
N GLY A 41 -4.59 9.59 -4.11
CA GLY A 41 -4.36 10.09 -5.46
C GLY A 41 -3.75 9.05 -6.36
N CYS A 42 -3.15 9.50 -7.46
CA CYS A 42 -2.50 8.62 -8.42
C CYS A 42 -1.19 9.22 -8.94
N ILE A 43 -0.18 8.39 -9.08
CA ILE A 43 1.05 8.69 -9.84
C ILE A 43 0.79 8.27 -11.29
N ARG A 44 0.88 9.21 -12.23
CA ARG A 44 0.55 9.00 -13.65
C ARG A 44 1.79 9.11 -14.51
N THR A 45 2.05 8.08 -15.32
CA THR A 45 3.13 8.12 -16.32
C THR A 45 2.60 8.71 -17.62
N ARG A 46 3.44 9.44 -18.36
CA ARG A 46 2.99 10.21 -19.52
C ARG A 46 2.79 9.31 -20.74
N ASP A 47 1.92 9.73 -21.65
CA ASP A 47 1.80 9.06 -22.94
C ASP A 47 3.07 9.29 -23.78
N GLY A 48 3.46 8.27 -24.54
CA GLY A 48 4.71 8.28 -25.32
C GLY A 48 5.99 7.91 -24.53
N GLU A 49 5.96 7.84 -23.19
CA GLU A 49 7.12 7.38 -22.41
C GLU A 49 7.48 5.92 -22.68
N SER A 50 8.78 5.66 -22.85
CA SER A 50 9.35 4.32 -22.87
C SER A 50 9.17 3.63 -21.51
N LEU A 51 9.19 2.30 -21.51
CA LEU A 51 9.05 1.51 -20.28
C LEU A 51 10.04 1.95 -19.17
N PRO A 52 11.36 2.09 -19.40
CA PRO A 52 12.29 2.54 -18.36
C PRO A 52 11.94 3.92 -17.79
N GLN A 53 11.49 4.86 -18.63
CA GLN A 53 11.05 6.18 -18.18
C GLN A 53 9.82 6.08 -17.28
N ARG A 54 8.84 5.25 -17.65
CA ARG A 54 7.65 5.01 -16.81
C ARG A 54 8.03 4.44 -15.44
N LEU A 55 8.96 3.48 -15.39
CA LEU A 55 9.44 2.91 -14.14
C LEU A 55 10.14 3.98 -13.27
N GLY A 56 10.94 4.86 -13.89
CA GLY A 56 11.53 6.02 -13.21
C GLY A 56 10.47 6.95 -12.62
N THR A 57 9.47 7.34 -13.41
CA THR A 57 8.35 8.18 -12.96
C THR A 57 7.59 7.57 -11.79
N LEU A 58 7.35 6.25 -11.80
CA LEU A 58 6.69 5.56 -10.68
C LEU A 58 7.55 5.60 -9.41
N LEU A 59 8.84 5.32 -9.55
CA LEU A 59 9.79 5.35 -8.43
C LEU A 59 9.87 6.73 -7.79
N ASP A 60 10.06 7.78 -8.60
CA ASP A 60 10.17 9.15 -8.13
C ASP A 60 8.84 9.66 -7.55
N GLY A 61 7.71 9.31 -8.18
CA GLY A 61 6.38 9.63 -7.64
C GLY A 61 6.12 9.02 -6.27
N VAL A 62 6.57 7.77 -6.02
CA VAL A 62 6.46 7.17 -4.68
C VAL A 62 7.33 7.94 -3.68
N ARG A 63 8.55 8.33 -4.05
CA ARG A 63 9.41 9.14 -3.18
C ARG A 63 8.78 10.47 -2.81
N GLU A 64 8.13 11.14 -3.77
CA GLU A 64 7.40 12.39 -3.54
C GLU A 64 6.24 12.18 -2.55
N VAL A 65 5.45 11.12 -2.70
CA VAL A 65 4.38 10.77 -1.76
C VAL A 65 4.94 10.52 -0.36
N VAL A 66 6.04 9.76 -0.24
CA VAL A 66 6.69 9.49 1.05
C VAL A 66 7.21 10.79 1.69
N ALA A 67 7.87 11.66 0.92
CA ALA A 67 8.37 12.94 1.41
C ALA A 67 7.24 13.89 1.85
N THR A 68 6.11 13.87 1.14
CA THR A 68 4.97 14.76 1.40
C THR A 68 4.20 14.35 2.65
N TYR A 69 3.93 13.05 2.82
CA TYR A 69 3.03 12.57 3.86
C TYR A 69 3.75 11.93 5.05
N ALA A 70 5.06 11.65 4.93
CA ALA A 70 5.89 11.03 5.96
C ALA A 70 5.23 9.80 6.61
N PRO A 71 4.84 8.76 5.83
CA PRO A 71 4.30 7.55 6.41
C PRO A 71 5.34 6.79 7.22
N ASP A 72 4.88 6.03 8.22
CA ASP A 72 5.74 5.14 9.01
C ASP A 72 5.96 3.81 8.30
N GLN A 73 4.97 3.36 7.52
CA GLN A 73 4.97 2.08 6.83
C GLN A 73 4.23 2.17 5.49
N ALA A 74 4.62 1.34 4.53
CA ALA A 74 3.91 1.15 3.28
C ALA A 74 3.36 -0.27 3.13
N VAL A 75 2.33 -0.39 2.32
CA VAL A 75 1.71 -1.67 1.95
C VAL A 75 1.43 -1.72 0.47
N VAL A 76 1.74 -2.86 -0.15
CA VAL A 76 1.57 -3.10 -1.59
C VAL A 76 0.80 -4.40 -1.81
N GLU A 77 -0.11 -4.42 -2.79
CA GLU A 77 -0.78 -5.68 -3.16
C GLU A 77 0.20 -6.69 -3.82
N ILE A 78 0.02 -7.97 -3.52
CA ILE A 78 0.66 -9.08 -4.22
C ILE A 78 -0.10 -9.35 -5.51
N VAL A 79 0.60 -9.23 -6.63
CA VAL A 79 0.08 -9.53 -7.95
C VAL A 79 0.36 -11.00 -8.29
N PHE A 80 -0.69 -11.74 -8.67
CA PHE A 80 -0.57 -13.09 -9.22
C PHE A 80 -0.53 -13.09 -10.75
N VAL A 81 0.04 -14.14 -11.32
CA VAL A 81 0.11 -14.31 -12.78
C VAL A 81 -1.29 -14.34 -13.37
N ASN A 82 -1.57 -13.44 -14.30
CA ASN A 82 -2.85 -13.34 -14.99
C ASN A 82 -2.80 -14.07 -16.35
N VAL A 83 -3.95 -14.21 -17.01
CA VAL A 83 -4.14 -14.93 -18.29
C VAL A 83 -3.17 -14.47 -19.38
N ASN A 84 -2.74 -13.20 -19.36
CA ASN A 84 -1.78 -12.66 -20.32
C ASN A 84 -0.39 -12.45 -19.65
N PRO A 85 0.61 -13.31 -19.97
CA PRO A 85 1.95 -13.23 -19.39
C PRO A 85 2.68 -11.92 -19.67
N LYS A 86 2.46 -11.32 -20.85
CA LYS A 86 3.10 -10.04 -21.22
C LYS A 86 2.61 -8.90 -20.33
N SER A 87 1.30 -8.84 -20.08
CA SER A 87 0.72 -7.85 -19.17
C SER A 87 1.18 -8.07 -17.72
N THR A 88 1.30 -9.33 -17.30
CA THR A 88 1.80 -9.71 -15.97
C THR A 88 3.25 -9.25 -15.78
N LEU A 89 4.12 -9.45 -16.78
CA LEU A 89 5.52 -9.04 -16.71
C LEU A 89 5.65 -7.51 -16.56
N LEU A 90 4.87 -6.75 -17.32
CA LEU A 90 4.85 -5.29 -17.25
C LEU A 90 4.34 -4.79 -15.89
N LEU A 91 3.29 -5.42 -15.36
CA LEU A 91 2.78 -5.11 -14.03
C LEU A 91 3.80 -5.44 -12.93
N GLY A 92 4.49 -6.58 -13.05
CA GLY A 92 5.57 -6.97 -12.14
C GLY A 92 6.72 -5.95 -12.13
N GLN A 93 7.08 -5.40 -13.28
CA GLN A 93 8.09 -4.33 -13.38
C GLN A 93 7.62 -3.02 -12.73
N ALA A 94 6.38 -2.59 -12.99
CA ALA A 94 5.79 -1.40 -12.35
C ALA A 94 5.74 -1.56 -10.82
N ARG A 95 5.30 -2.72 -10.34
CA ARG A 95 5.31 -3.09 -8.93
C ARG A 95 6.72 -3.03 -8.34
N GLY A 96 7.71 -3.57 -9.05
CA GLY A 96 9.11 -3.50 -8.64
C GLY A 96 9.58 -2.06 -8.45
N ALA A 97 9.26 -1.16 -9.40
CA ALA A 97 9.60 0.26 -9.30
C ALA A 97 8.93 0.94 -8.10
N VAL A 98 7.66 0.64 -7.84
CA VAL A 98 6.91 1.17 -6.69
C VAL A 98 7.52 0.73 -5.36
N ILE A 99 7.84 -0.57 -5.22
CA ILE A 99 8.51 -1.11 -4.03
C ILE A 99 9.90 -0.47 -3.86
N CYS A 100 10.68 -0.39 -4.93
CA CYS A 100 11.99 0.27 -4.93
C CYS A 100 11.91 1.72 -4.48
N GLY A 101 10.90 2.48 -4.93
CA GLY A 101 10.64 3.84 -4.48
C GLY A 101 10.47 3.93 -2.96
N ALA A 102 9.58 3.11 -2.41
CA ALA A 102 9.31 3.08 -0.97
C ALA A 102 10.55 2.67 -0.14
N VAL A 103 11.19 1.55 -0.48
CA VAL A 103 12.35 1.05 0.29
C VAL A 103 13.58 1.96 0.15
N SER A 104 13.71 2.71 -0.95
CA SER A 104 14.79 3.69 -1.11
C SER A 104 14.68 4.87 -0.14
N CYS A 105 13.49 5.12 0.41
CA CYS A 105 13.23 6.06 1.49
C CYS A 105 13.27 5.38 2.88
N GLN A 106 13.82 4.17 2.98
CA GLN A 106 13.90 3.38 4.22
C GLN A 106 12.51 3.07 4.83
N LEU A 107 11.45 3.11 4.02
CA LEU A 107 10.09 2.79 4.46
C LEU A 107 9.88 1.27 4.49
N PRO A 108 9.49 0.67 5.62
CA PRO A 108 9.11 -0.73 5.68
C PRO A 108 7.91 -1.01 4.77
N VAL A 109 7.99 -2.09 3.97
CA VAL A 109 6.91 -2.47 3.04
C VAL A 109 6.34 -3.83 3.44
N ALA A 110 5.04 -3.87 3.68
CA ALA A 110 4.26 -5.09 3.84
C ALA A 110 3.53 -5.47 2.54
N GLU A 111 3.20 -6.75 2.38
CA GLU A 111 2.56 -7.26 1.18
C GLU A 111 1.32 -8.09 1.53
N TYR A 112 0.21 -7.85 0.83
CA TYR A 112 -1.05 -8.60 1.01
C TYR A 112 -1.64 -9.04 -0.32
N THR A 113 -2.28 -10.20 -0.34
CA THR A 113 -3.08 -10.66 -1.49
C THR A 113 -4.41 -9.91 -1.60
N ALA A 114 -4.96 -9.83 -2.80
CA ALA A 114 -6.33 -9.34 -3.04
C ALA A 114 -7.37 -9.98 -2.09
N LEU A 115 -7.19 -11.27 -1.79
CA LEU A 115 -8.08 -12.03 -0.91
C LEU A 115 -8.01 -11.49 0.53
N GLN A 116 -6.80 -11.28 1.05
CA GLN A 116 -6.59 -10.73 2.38
C GLN A 116 -7.16 -9.31 2.49
N VAL A 117 -6.95 -8.47 1.47
CA VAL A 117 -7.51 -7.11 1.43
C VAL A 117 -9.04 -7.15 1.47
N LYS A 118 -9.67 -7.95 0.61
CA LYS A 118 -11.14 -8.09 0.58
C LYS A 118 -11.68 -8.65 1.90
N GLN A 119 -11.02 -9.64 2.48
CA GLN A 119 -11.39 -10.20 3.78
C GLN A 119 -11.32 -9.15 4.89
N ALA A 120 -10.24 -8.38 4.95
CA ALA A 120 -10.03 -7.38 6.01
C ALA A 120 -10.96 -6.17 5.90
N VAL A 121 -11.39 -5.81 4.68
CA VAL A 121 -12.24 -4.62 4.44
C VAL A 121 -13.73 -4.94 4.46
N VAL A 122 -14.13 -6.07 3.87
CA VAL A 122 -15.55 -6.42 3.67
C VAL A 122 -16.00 -7.59 4.56
N GLY A 123 -15.06 -8.30 5.20
CA GLY A 123 -15.33 -9.46 6.04
C GLY A 123 -15.32 -10.81 5.31
N TYR A 124 -15.22 -10.81 3.98
CA TYR A 124 -15.09 -12.04 3.17
C TYR A 124 -14.34 -11.81 1.85
N GLY A 125 -13.64 -12.84 1.37
CA GLY A 125 -12.63 -12.68 0.30
C GLY A 125 -13.15 -12.60 -1.13
N LYS A 126 -14.41 -12.97 -1.38
CA LYS A 126 -15.04 -12.96 -2.71
C LYS A 126 -15.86 -11.68 -2.98
N ALA A 127 -15.62 -10.61 -2.22
CA ALA A 127 -16.31 -9.35 -2.37
C ALA A 127 -16.10 -8.72 -3.76
N HIS A 128 -17.16 -8.08 -4.27
CA HIS A 128 -17.11 -7.31 -5.51
C HIS A 128 -16.35 -6.00 -5.31
N LYS A 129 -15.69 -5.46 -6.34
CA LYS A 129 -14.90 -4.21 -6.23
C LYS A 129 -15.72 -3.03 -5.70
N SER A 130 -16.99 -2.91 -6.11
CA SER A 130 -17.91 -1.88 -5.61
C SER A 130 -18.18 -1.99 -4.10
N GLN A 131 -18.19 -3.21 -3.55
CA GLN A 131 -18.37 -3.43 -2.12
C GLN A 131 -17.13 -2.98 -1.34
N VAL A 132 -15.94 -3.25 -1.87
CA VAL A 132 -14.68 -2.75 -1.29
C VAL A 132 -14.69 -1.22 -1.26
N GLN A 133 -15.01 -0.58 -2.38
CA GLN A 133 -15.08 0.88 -2.48
C GLN A 133 -16.07 1.49 -1.48
N HIS A 134 -17.27 0.92 -1.36
CA HIS A 134 -18.27 1.37 -0.38
C HIS A 134 -17.79 1.19 1.07
N MET A 135 -17.13 0.06 1.37
CA MET A 135 -16.57 -0.18 2.70
C MET A 135 -15.40 0.75 3.03
N VAL A 136 -14.53 1.06 2.06
CA VAL A 136 -13.48 2.07 2.22
C VAL A 136 -14.08 3.43 2.58
N GLN A 137 -15.10 3.86 1.82
CA GLN A 137 -15.81 5.11 2.10
C GLN A 137 -16.35 5.13 3.54
N ARG A 138 -17.01 4.05 3.96
CA ARG A 138 -17.59 3.93 5.30
C ARG A 138 -16.53 3.92 6.41
N LEU A 139 -15.50 3.09 6.27
CA LEU A 139 -14.46 2.91 7.29
C LEU A 139 -13.62 4.18 7.51
N LEU A 140 -13.46 4.98 6.46
CA LEU A 140 -12.71 6.24 6.50
C LEU A 140 -13.61 7.48 6.63
N SER A 141 -14.93 7.28 6.75
CA SER A 141 -15.93 8.36 6.83
C SER A 141 -15.80 9.40 5.71
N LEU A 142 -15.55 8.94 4.48
CA LEU A 142 -15.39 9.83 3.32
C LEU A 142 -16.74 10.38 2.87
N PRO A 143 -16.82 11.67 2.50
CA PRO A 143 -18.07 12.30 2.07
C PRO A 143 -18.62 11.71 0.76
N GLU A 144 -17.72 11.23 -0.11
CA GLU A 144 -18.03 10.61 -1.38
C GLU A 144 -17.18 9.35 -1.61
N ALA A 145 -17.63 8.49 -2.52
CA ALA A 145 -16.89 7.29 -2.87
C ALA A 145 -15.57 7.68 -3.57
N PRO A 146 -14.42 7.17 -3.12
CA PRO A 146 -13.13 7.45 -3.76
C PRO A 146 -13.10 6.84 -5.17
N GLY A 147 -12.31 7.40 -6.09
CA GLY A 147 -12.03 6.76 -7.38
C GLY A 147 -11.46 5.34 -7.22
N THR A 148 -11.63 4.49 -8.22
CA THR A 148 -11.29 3.04 -8.12
C THR A 148 -9.86 2.78 -7.67
N ASP A 149 -8.89 3.50 -8.25
CA ASP A 149 -7.46 3.31 -7.96
C ASP A 149 -7.12 3.78 -6.53
N ALA A 150 -7.77 4.85 -6.06
CA ALA A 150 -7.65 5.33 -4.69
C ALA A 150 -8.31 4.36 -3.69
N ALA A 151 -9.45 3.77 -4.06
CA ALA A 151 -10.16 2.80 -3.24
C ALA A 151 -9.32 1.54 -3.00
N ASP A 152 -8.70 0.98 -4.05
CA ASP A 152 -7.87 -0.22 -3.95
C ASP A 152 -6.61 0.04 -3.08
N ALA A 153 -5.98 1.22 -3.23
CA ALA A 153 -4.85 1.62 -2.39
C ALA A 153 -5.24 1.86 -0.90
N LEU A 154 -6.34 2.56 -0.64
CA LEU A 154 -6.87 2.77 0.72
C LEU A 154 -7.29 1.45 1.37
N ALA A 155 -7.88 0.53 0.60
CA ALA A 155 -8.24 -0.81 1.06
C ALA A 155 -7.00 -1.60 1.55
N CYS A 156 -5.87 -1.50 0.83
CA CYS A 156 -4.61 -2.09 1.27
C CYS A 156 -4.13 -1.51 2.62
N ALA A 157 -4.20 -0.18 2.78
CA ALA A 157 -3.83 0.49 4.02
C ALA A 157 -4.71 0.05 5.20
N ILE A 158 -6.03 -0.04 4.99
CA ILE A 158 -7.00 -0.55 5.98
C ILE A 158 -6.70 -2.01 6.32
N CYS A 159 -6.40 -2.84 5.31
CA CYS A 159 -6.03 -4.24 5.52
C CYS A 159 -4.82 -4.38 6.43
N HIS A 160 -3.80 -3.54 6.23
CA HIS A 160 -2.62 -3.52 7.09
C HIS A 160 -2.96 -3.10 8.53
N ALA A 161 -3.76 -2.04 8.69
CA ALA A 161 -4.19 -1.56 10.00
C ALA A 161 -4.98 -2.63 10.78
N HIS A 162 -5.92 -3.32 10.13
CA HIS A 162 -6.68 -4.42 10.73
C HIS A 162 -5.83 -5.68 10.97
N GLY A 163 -4.89 -5.97 10.06
CA GLY A 163 -3.98 -7.10 10.16
C GLY A 163 -3.11 -7.06 11.42
N GLY A 164 -2.69 -5.86 11.83
CA GLY A 164 -1.97 -5.64 13.09
C GLY A 164 -2.76 -5.95 14.37
N GLN A 165 -4.10 -6.06 14.30
CA GLN A 165 -4.96 -6.29 15.46
C GLN A 165 -5.55 -7.71 15.56
N GLY A 166 -5.52 -8.54 14.52
CA GLY A 166 -6.21 -9.84 14.60
C GLY A 166 -6.04 -10.84 13.46
N LEU A 167 -5.39 -10.49 12.34
CA LEU A 167 -5.04 -11.47 11.31
C LEU A 167 -3.55 -11.79 11.41
N GLY A 168 -3.20 -12.54 12.45
CA GLY A 168 -1.95 -13.29 12.64
C GLY A 168 -0.69 -12.59 12.15
N SER A 169 0.14 -12.13 13.09
CA SER A 169 1.56 -11.80 12.94
C SER A 169 2.26 -12.50 11.76
N PHE A 170 2.15 -11.94 10.54
CA PHE A 170 3.03 -12.27 9.44
C PHE A 170 4.28 -11.42 9.63
N GLN A 171 5.09 -11.80 10.62
CA GLN A 171 6.47 -11.33 10.67
C GLN A 171 7.16 -11.84 9.41
N PRO A 172 7.66 -10.99 8.49
CA PRO A 172 8.64 -11.46 7.53
C PRO A 172 9.83 -11.96 8.35
N ALA A 173 10.20 -13.22 8.11
CA ALA A 173 11.28 -13.88 8.83
C ALA A 173 12.51 -12.96 8.88
N SER A 174 12.95 -12.62 10.10
CA SER A 174 14.20 -11.93 10.33
C SER A 174 15.31 -12.60 9.51
N ALA A 175 15.98 -11.83 8.67
CA ALA A 175 16.99 -12.32 7.74
C ALA A 175 18.06 -13.15 8.49
N ARG A 176 18.00 -14.48 8.33
CA ARG A 176 19.11 -15.36 8.71
C ARG A 176 20.23 -15.13 7.68
N ARG A 177 21.27 -14.39 8.08
CA ARG A 177 22.52 -14.36 7.32
C ARG A 177 23.14 -15.76 7.32
N ARG A 178 23.22 -16.39 6.15
CA ARG A 178 24.10 -17.53 5.90
C ARG A 178 24.75 -17.34 4.53
N GLY A 179 26.07 -17.17 4.50
CA GLY A 179 26.84 -17.26 3.25
C GLY A 179 27.43 -15.96 2.66
N GLY A 180 27.91 -15.02 3.49
CA GLY A 180 29.09 -14.21 3.12
C GLY A 180 29.04 -13.36 1.83
N ARG A 181 27.94 -12.66 1.54
CA ARG A 181 27.97 -11.52 0.59
C ARG A 181 27.36 -10.28 1.24
N LEU A 182 28.15 -9.21 1.29
CA LEU A 182 27.68 -7.88 1.62
C LEU A 182 26.83 -7.37 0.44
N LEU A 183 25.57 -7.05 0.71
CA LEU A 183 24.75 -6.23 -0.17
C LEU A 183 25.06 -4.76 0.14
N ALA A 184 25.20 -3.96 -0.90
CA ALA A 184 25.54 -2.54 -0.83
C ALA A 184 24.56 -1.78 0.08
N ARG A 185 25.13 -0.82 0.82
CA ARG A 185 24.41 0.10 1.70
C ARG A 185 23.53 1.05 0.91
#